data_AF-A0A514LEK0-F1
#
_entry.id   AF-A0A514LEK0-F1
#
_cell.length_a   1.000
_cell.length_b   1.000
_cell.length_c   1.000
_cell.angle_alpha   90.00
_cell.angle_beta   90.00
_cell.angle_gamma   90.00
#
_symmetry.space_group_name_H-M   'P 1'
#
loop_
_entity.id
_entity.type
_entity.pdbx_description
1 polymer ?
#
loop_
_entity_poly.entity_id
_entity_poly.type
_entity_poly.pdbx_seq_one_letter_code
_entity_poly.pdbx_strand_id
1 'polypeptide(L)'
;MTTFVITSLLLHVISLAAILYLYQLLNKNAAPGEKIERLLKRYTNEMKEDNEQLLQRLQPLQTKTPKNPFRSELAQASEKLGEQEKGYAPPEPAEGNEARITPAAQVLRLARTGKNKQEIAKALSLGHGEVELLLKNQERR
;
A
#
# COMPACT_ATOMS: atom_id res chain seq x y z
N MET A 1 4.01 -30.89 -61.94
CA MET A 1 4.70 -29.68 -61.44
C MET A 1 3.71 -28.63 -60.94
N THR A 2 2.71 -28.22 -61.73
CA THR A 2 1.68 -27.24 -61.35
C THR A 2 0.81 -27.68 -60.16
N THR A 3 0.46 -28.96 -60.07
CA THR A 3 -0.34 -29.53 -58.97
C THR A 3 0.32 -29.38 -57.60
N PHE A 4 1.63 -29.60 -57.50
CA PHE A 4 2.40 -29.42 -56.26
C PHE A 4 2.50 -27.96 -55.84
N VAL A 5 2.55 -27.03 -56.80
CA VAL A 5 2.56 -25.59 -56.53
C VAL A 5 1.19 -25.14 -55.99
N ILE A 6 0.10 -25.63 -56.58
CA ILE A 6 -1.26 -25.29 -56.14
C ILE A 6 -1.53 -25.85 -54.74
N THR A 7 -1.12 -27.09 -54.44
CA THR A 7 -1.30 -27.67 -53.11
C THR A 7 -0.46 -26.96 -52.04
N SER A 8 0.77 -26.56 -52.37
CA SER A 8 1.61 -25.76 -51.48
C SER A 8 1.00 -24.39 -51.18
N LEU A 9 0.47 -23.71 -52.20
CA LEU A 9 -0.22 -22.42 -52.04
C LEU A 9 -1.48 -22.56 -51.16
N LEU A 10 -2.28 -23.61 -51.39
CA LEU A 10 -3.50 -23.87 -50.62
C LEU A 10 -3.19 -24.11 -49.13
N LEU A 11 -2.14 -24.89 -48.84
CA LEU A 11 -1.69 -25.13 -47.46
C LEU A 11 -1.24 -23.83 -46.77
N HIS A 12 -0.54 -22.94 -47.49
CA HIS A 12 -0.14 -21.65 -46.92
C HIS A 12 -1.34 -20.76 -46.59
N VAL A 13 -2.35 -20.71 -47.45
CA VAL A 13 -3.59 -19.95 -47.18
C VAL A 13 -4.32 -20.50 -45.95
N ILE A 14 -4.40 -21.83 -45.81
CA ILE A 14 -5.01 -22.48 -44.65
C ILE A 14 -4.19 -22.20 -43.38
N SER A 15 -2.86 -22.25 -43.46
CA SER A 15 -1.98 -21.92 -42.34
C SER A 15 -2.12 -20.47 -41.90
N LEU A 16 -2.15 -19.52 -42.84
CA LEU A 16 -2.40 -18.11 -42.55
C LEU A 16 -3.77 -17.89 -41.91
N ALA A 17 -4.81 -18.56 -42.41
CA ALA A 17 -6.15 -18.51 -41.82
C ALA A 17 -6.15 -19.05 -40.38
N ALA A 18 -5.46 -20.16 -40.12
CA ALA A 18 -5.33 -20.74 -38.78
C ALA A 18 -4.57 -19.81 -37.82
N ILE A 19 -3.50 -19.15 -38.28
CA ILE A 19 -2.73 -18.18 -37.50
C ILE A 19 -3.59 -16.97 -37.13
N LEU A 20 -4.35 -16.41 -38.09
CA LEU A 20 -5.25 -15.29 -37.83
C LEU A 20 -6.38 -15.66 -36.87
N TYR A 21 -6.96 -16.85 -37.03
CA TYR A 21 -7.98 -17.38 -36.13
C TYR A 21 -7.44 -17.52 -34.71
N LEU A 22 -6.24 -18.09 -34.55
CA LEU A 22 -5.60 -18.26 -33.25
C LEU A 22 -5.22 -16.92 -32.61
N TYR A 23 -4.73 -15.96 -33.39
CA TYR A 23 -4.42 -14.61 -32.93
C TYR A 23 -5.66 -13.90 -32.36
N GLN A 24 -6.80 -13.99 -33.06
CA GLN A 24 -8.06 -13.43 -32.59
C GLN A 24 -8.54 -14.09 -31.29
N LEU A 25 -8.45 -15.43 -31.21
CA LEU A 25 -8.85 -16.16 -30.02
C LEU A 25 -7.95 -15.84 -28.82
N LEU A 26 -6.65 -15.66 -29.05
CA LEU A 26 -5.70 -15.26 -28.01
C LEU A 26 -6.01 -13.83 -27.54
N ASN A 27 -6.24 -12.87 -28.44
CA ASN A 27 -6.58 -11.49 -28.08
C ASN A 27 -7.91 -11.37 -27.32
N LYS A 28 -8.93 -12.18 -27.65
CA LYS A 28 -10.20 -12.21 -26.90
C LYS A 28 -10.00 -12.62 -25.44
N ASN A 29 -9.03 -13.49 -25.17
CA ASN A 29 -8.68 -13.95 -23.83
C ASN A 29 -7.58 -13.10 -23.18
N ALA A 30 -6.76 -12.39 -23.97
CA ALA A 30 -5.65 -11.54 -23.57
C ALA A 30 -6.04 -10.06 -23.33
N ALA A 31 -7.30 -9.80 -22.97
CA ALA A 31 -7.72 -8.50 -22.44
C ALA A 31 -7.62 -8.34 -20.89
N PRO A 32 -6.57 -8.81 -20.16
CA PRO A 32 -6.33 -8.35 -18.79
C PRO A 32 -6.17 -6.83 -18.72
N GLY A 33 -5.55 -6.21 -19.74
CA GLY A 33 -5.25 -4.78 -19.76
C GLY A 33 -6.48 -3.90 -19.56
N GLU A 34 -7.53 -4.09 -20.37
CA GLU A 34 -8.76 -3.31 -20.22
C GLU A 34 -9.52 -3.57 -18.92
N LYS A 35 -9.45 -4.80 -18.38
CA LYS A 35 -10.09 -5.12 -17.10
C LYS A 35 -9.35 -4.45 -15.94
N ILE A 36 -8.02 -4.47 -15.99
CA ILE A 36 -7.15 -3.81 -15.02
C ILE A 36 -7.31 -2.29 -15.12
N GLU A 37 -7.33 -1.72 -16.32
CA GLU A 37 -7.55 -0.29 -16.53
C GLU A 37 -8.91 0.16 -15.99
N ARG A 38 -9.99 -0.60 -16.28
CA ARG A 38 -11.33 -0.32 -15.73
C ARG A 38 -11.34 -0.40 -14.20
N LEU A 39 -10.65 -1.38 -13.62
CA LEU A 39 -10.55 -1.54 -12.17
C LEU A 39 -9.79 -0.36 -11.54
N LEU A 40 -8.64 0.01 -12.11
CA LEU A 40 -7.84 1.15 -11.65
C LEU A 40 -8.64 2.45 -11.73
N LYS A 41 -9.31 2.69 -12.87
CA LYS A 41 -10.13 3.89 -13.06
C LYS A 41 -11.28 3.96 -12.06
N ARG A 42 -11.94 2.83 -11.76
CA ARG A 42 -12.98 2.75 -10.74
C ARG A 42 -12.42 3.11 -9.36
N TYR A 43 -11.30 2.50 -8.97
CA TYR A 43 -10.68 2.74 -7.67
C TYR A 43 -10.23 4.20 -7.50
N THR A 44 -9.60 4.78 -8.53
CA THR A 44 -9.19 6.19 -8.50
C THR A 44 -10.39 7.13 -8.38
N ASN A 45 -11.50 6.85 -9.05
CA ASN A 45 -12.72 7.64 -8.93
C ASN A 45 -13.33 7.53 -7.51
N GLU A 46 -13.39 6.32 -6.96
CA GLU A 46 -13.89 6.06 -5.60
C GLU A 46 -13.07 6.82 -4.54
N MET A 47 -11.73 6.75 -4.63
CA MET A 47 -10.87 7.53 -3.72
C MET A 47 -11.03 9.04 -3.87
N LYS A 48 -11.26 9.53 -5.10
CA LYS A 48 -11.50 10.95 -5.33
C LYS A 48 -12.81 11.40 -4.67
N GLU A 49 -13.87 10.60 -4.81
CA GLU A 49 -15.17 10.86 -4.19
C GLU A 49 -15.07 10.85 -2.66
N ASP A 50 -14.38 9.87 -2.08
CA ASP A 50 -14.14 9.81 -0.63
C ASP A 50 -13.40 11.06 -0.11
N ASN A 51 -12.37 11.52 -0.84
CA ASN A 51 -11.65 12.74 -0.48
C ASN A 51 -12.55 13.99 -0.53
N GLU A 52 -13.41 14.09 -1.54
CA GLU A 52 -14.38 15.19 -1.64
C GLU A 52 -15.39 15.15 -0.50
N GLN A 53 -15.89 13.96 -0.12
CA GLN A 53 -16.77 13.79 1.03
C GLN A 53 -16.08 14.18 2.35
N LEU A 54 -14.81 13.82 2.54
CA LEU A 54 -14.03 14.23 3.70
C LEU A 54 -13.89 15.75 3.77
N LEU A 55 -13.55 16.40 2.65
CA LEU A 55 -13.46 17.87 2.57
C LEU A 55 -14.79 18.53 2.92
N GLN A 56 -15.91 18.01 2.43
CA GLN A 56 -17.26 18.51 2.76
C GLN A 56 -17.62 18.34 4.24
N ARG A 57 -17.16 17.28 4.90
CA ARG A 57 -17.35 17.09 6.35
C ARG A 57 -16.48 18.05 7.18
N LEU A 58 -15.31 18.41 6.67
CA LEU A 58 -14.36 19.31 7.36
C LEU A 58 -14.70 20.80 7.20
N GLN A 59 -15.25 21.23 6.05
CA GLN A 59 -15.64 22.63 5.82
C GLN A 59 -16.61 23.23 6.87
N PRO A 60 -17.72 22.56 7.27
CA PRO A 60 -18.65 23.11 8.25
C PRO A 60 -18.08 23.15 9.68
N LEU A 61 -17.02 22.37 9.96
CA LEU A 61 -16.30 22.41 11.24
C LEU A 61 -15.35 23.62 11.34
N GLN A 62 -14.89 24.16 10.20
CA GLN A 62 -14.03 25.34 10.18
C GLN A 62 -14.82 26.67 10.23
N THR A 63 -16.09 26.69 9.82
CA THR A 63 -16.90 27.91 9.78
C THR A 63 -17.70 28.18 11.07
N LYS A 64 -17.78 27.20 11.99
CA LYS A 64 -18.49 27.32 13.27
C LYS A 64 -17.57 27.35 14.49
N THR A 65 -16.43 28.05 14.42
CA THR A 65 -15.66 28.40 15.62
C THR A 65 -16.01 29.82 16.08
N PRO A 66 -16.85 30.02 17.11
CA PRO A 66 -16.88 31.28 17.83
C PRO A 66 -15.52 31.48 18.54
N LYS A 67 -15.02 32.73 18.57
CA LYS A 67 -13.84 33.23 19.31
C LYS A 67 -13.12 32.16 20.16
N ASN A 68 -12.00 31.68 19.64
CA ASN A 68 -11.11 30.73 20.31
C ASN A 68 -10.70 31.25 21.71
N PRO A 69 -11.14 30.65 22.83
CA PRO A 69 -10.60 30.96 24.17
C PRO A 69 -9.09 30.64 24.23
N PHE A 70 -8.65 29.70 23.39
CA PHE A 70 -7.27 29.31 23.21
C PHE A 70 -6.34 30.47 22.79
N ARG A 71 -6.85 31.48 22.05
CA ARG A 71 -6.02 32.63 21.64
C ARG A 71 -5.80 33.63 22.78
N SER A 72 -6.76 33.71 23.72
CA SER A 72 -6.64 34.53 24.92
C SER A 72 -5.70 33.88 25.94
N GLU A 73 -5.77 32.56 26.08
CA GLU A 73 -4.83 31.80 26.92
C GLU A 73 -3.41 31.81 26.35
N LEU A 74 -3.26 31.71 25.02
CA LEU A 74 -1.94 31.76 24.38
C LEU A 74 -1.30 33.16 24.49
N ALA A 75 -2.10 34.24 24.45
CA ALA A 75 -1.61 35.60 24.65
C ALA A 75 -1.18 35.84 26.11
N GLN A 76 -1.96 35.36 27.08
CA GLN A 76 -1.62 35.46 28.52
C GLN A 76 -0.45 34.53 28.91
N ALA A 77 -0.31 33.38 28.25
CA ALA A 77 0.85 32.50 28.41
C ALA A 77 2.11 33.11 27.79
N SER A 78 1.99 33.80 26.65
CA SER A 78 3.12 34.49 25.99
C SER A 78 3.66 35.65 26.82
N GLU A 79 2.82 36.35 27.58
CA GLU A 79 3.26 37.40 28.51
C GLU A 79 4.03 36.82 29.71
N LYS A 80 3.64 35.63 30.18
CA LYS A 80 4.33 34.93 31.28
C LYS A 80 5.62 34.22 30.87
N LEU A 81 5.83 33.97 29.57
CA LEU A 81 7.04 33.32 29.05
C LEU A 81 8.22 34.26 28.80
N GLY A 82 8.02 35.59 28.89
CA GLY A 82 9.09 36.57 28.66
C GLY A 82 10.17 36.67 29.73
N GLU A 83 9.98 36.07 30.92
CA GLU A 83 10.92 36.18 32.06
C GLU A 83 11.73 34.91 32.37
N GLN A 84 11.59 33.82 31.61
CA GLN A 84 12.38 32.61 31.84
C GLN A 84 12.88 31.97 30.54
N GLU A 85 13.92 32.58 29.96
CA GLU A 85 14.89 31.80 29.18
C GLU A 85 15.75 30.97 30.15
N LYS A 86 15.27 29.79 30.51
CA LYS A 86 16.14 28.70 30.94
C LYS A 86 16.12 27.64 29.85
N GLY A 87 17.31 27.34 29.31
CA GLY A 87 17.53 26.44 28.19
C GLY A 87 16.68 25.18 28.27
N TYR A 88 15.91 24.95 27.21
CA TYR A 88 15.07 23.77 27.07
C TYR A 88 15.95 22.53 26.98
N ALA A 89 15.93 21.70 28.03
CA ALA A 89 16.30 20.29 27.95
C ALA A 89 15.03 19.49 27.67
N PRO A 90 14.96 18.71 26.57
CA PRO A 90 13.80 17.89 26.27
C PRO A 90 13.42 17.00 27.47
N PRO A 91 12.12 16.91 27.81
CA PRO A 91 11.68 16.03 28.88
C PRO A 91 12.03 14.58 28.54
N GLU A 92 12.59 13.86 29.51
CA GLU A 92 12.83 12.42 29.36
C GLU A 92 11.52 11.72 29.02
N PRO A 93 11.52 10.78 28.05
CA PRO A 93 10.30 10.09 27.66
C PRO A 93 9.70 9.41 28.87
N ALA A 94 8.42 9.69 29.15
CA ALA A 94 7.70 9.05 30.25
C ALA A 94 7.87 7.52 30.16
N GLU A 95 8.45 6.94 31.21
CA GLU A 95 8.57 5.49 31.41
C GLU A 95 7.16 4.89 31.36
N GLY A 96 6.74 4.40 30.19
CA GLY A 96 5.36 3.96 29.99
C GLY A 96 4.86 4.01 28.56
N ASN A 97 5.59 4.64 27.64
CA ASN A 97 5.41 4.34 26.22
C ASN A 97 5.97 2.94 25.95
N GLU A 98 5.21 1.90 26.28
CA GLU A 98 5.41 0.57 25.71
C GLU A 98 5.37 0.74 24.20
N ALA A 99 6.56 0.78 23.59
CA ALA A 99 6.67 0.80 22.15
C ALA A 99 5.88 -0.41 21.65
N ARG A 100 4.73 -0.16 20.99
CA ARG A 100 3.91 -1.22 20.41
C ARG A 100 4.71 -1.83 19.26
N ILE A 101 5.52 -2.84 19.57
CA ILE A 101 6.34 -3.53 18.58
C ILE A 101 5.40 -4.37 17.73
N THR A 102 5.33 -4.05 16.44
CA THR A 102 4.53 -4.82 15.48
C THR A 102 5.00 -6.27 15.40
N PRO A 103 4.11 -7.24 15.12
CA PRO A 103 4.49 -8.65 15.02
C PRO A 103 5.66 -8.90 14.04
N ALA A 104 5.70 -8.17 12.93
CA ALA A 104 6.81 -8.22 11.96
C ALA A 104 8.15 -7.79 12.56
N ALA A 105 8.17 -6.72 13.36
CA ALA A 105 9.36 -6.27 14.06
C ALA A 105 9.82 -7.25 15.13
N GLN A 106 8.89 -7.96 15.79
CA GLN A 106 9.22 -9.03 16.74
C GLN A 106 9.85 -10.24 16.05
N VAL A 107 9.30 -10.68 14.91
CA VAL A 107 9.89 -11.74 14.07
C VAL A 107 11.32 -11.38 13.66
N LEU A 108 11.55 -10.15 13.20
CA LEU A 108 12.88 -9.68 12.79
C LEU A 108 13.87 -9.65 13.96
N ARG A 109 13.44 -9.18 15.14
CA ARG A 109 14.28 -9.17 16.35
C ARG A 109 14.71 -10.59 16.72
N LEU A 110 13.78 -11.55 16.71
CA LEU A 110 14.06 -12.94 17.05
C LEU A 110 14.93 -13.65 16.01
N ALA A 111 14.74 -13.34 14.72
CA ALA A 111 15.59 -13.84 13.64
C ALA A 111 17.03 -13.33 13.76
N ARG A 112 17.22 -12.05 14.12
CA ARG A 112 18.56 -11.47 14.39
C ARG A 112 19.25 -12.11 15.60
N THR A 113 18.49 -12.60 16.58
CA THR A 113 19.05 -13.37 17.70
C THR A 113 19.40 -14.82 17.34
N GLY A 114 19.23 -15.23 16.08
CA GLY A 114 19.63 -16.56 15.59
C GLY A 114 18.64 -17.69 15.88
N LYS A 115 17.40 -17.37 16.27
CA LYS A 115 16.37 -18.40 16.52
C LYS A 115 15.87 -19.04 15.23
N ASN A 116 15.50 -20.32 15.29
CA ASN A 116 14.98 -21.03 14.13
C ASN A 116 13.55 -20.56 13.80
N LYS A 117 13.17 -20.58 12.52
CA LYS A 117 11.84 -20.16 12.03
C LYS A 117 10.68 -20.84 12.78
N GLN A 118 10.84 -22.11 13.14
CA GLN A 118 9.85 -22.87 13.91
C GLN A 118 9.72 -22.39 15.36
N GLU A 119 10.82 -21.98 15.97
CA GLU A 119 10.84 -21.44 17.34
C GLU A 119 10.23 -20.04 17.38
N ILE A 120 10.46 -19.24 16.34
CA ILE A 120 9.84 -17.92 16.17
C ILE A 120 8.32 -18.06 16.01
N ALA A 121 7.88 -19.01 15.17
CA ALA A 121 6.47 -19.34 14.98
C ALA A 121 5.80 -19.74 16.31
N LYS A 122 6.45 -20.61 17.09
CA LYS A 122 5.95 -21.04 18.40
C LYS A 122 5.95 -19.92 19.45
N ALA A 123 6.96 -19.04 19.44
CA ALA A 123 7.08 -17.95 20.41
C ALA A 123 6.08 -16.82 20.18
N LEU A 124 5.65 -16.61 18.93
CA LEU A 124 4.73 -15.55 18.54
C LEU A 124 3.31 -16.06 18.20
N SER A 125 3.06 -17.37 18.38
CA SER A 125 1.82 -18.03 17.97
C SER A 125 1.44 -17.76 16.50
N LEU A 126 2.45 -17.68 15.64
CA LEU A 126 2.31 -17.46 14.20
C LEU A 126 2.52 -18.77 13.43
N GLY A 127 1.96 -18.86 12.22
CA GLY A 127 2.21 -19.99 11.33
C GLY A 127 3.66 -20.02 10.84
N HIS A 128 4.23 -21.20 10.61
CA HIS A 128 5.58 -21.34 10.02
C HIS A 128 5.71 -20.59 8.68
N GLY A 129 4.69 -20.70 7.82
CA GLY A 129 4.62 -19.99 6.55
C GLY A 129 4.48 -18.46 6.70
N GLU A 130 3.80 -17.99 7.76
CA GLU A 130 3.67 -16.55 8.02
C GLU A 130 5.01 -15.93 8.43
N VAL A 131 5.77 -16.62 9.28
CA VAL A 131 7.13 -16.21 9.66
C VAL A 131 8.04 -16.16 8.44
N GLU A 132 7.95 -17.16 7.56
CA GLU A 132 8.74 -17.21 6.33
C GLU A 132 8.40 -16.08 5.36
N LEU A 133 7.10 -15.79 5.17
CA LEU A 133 6.63 -14.66 4.36
C LEU A 133 7.12 -13.32 4.91
N LEU A 134 7.07 -13.15 6.24
CA LEU A 134 7.54 -11.91 6.89
C LEU A 134 9.04 -11.69 6.71
N LEU A 135 9.86 -12.74 6.81
CA LEU A 135 11.30 -12.64 6.57
C LEU A 135 11.61 -12.35 5.10
N LYS A 136 10.97 -13.06 4.17
CA LYS A 136 11.16 -12.89 2.73
C LYS A 136 10.75 -11.51 2.21
N ASN A 137 9.72 -10.90 2.80
CA ASN A 137 9.28 -9.55 2.44
C ASN A 137 10.27 -8.46 2.88
N GLN A 138 11.06 -8.70 3.92
CA GLN A 138 12.11 -7.76 4.36
C GLN A 138 13.38 -7.90 3.52
N GLU A 139 13.73 -9.11 3.09
CA GLU A 139 14.88 -9.35 2.20
C GLU A 139 14.73 -8.73 0.79
N ARG A 140 13.51 -8.36 0.40
CA ARG A 140 13.19 -7.75 -0.89
C ARG A 140 13.13 -6.21 -0.89
N ARG A 141 13.33 -5.58 0.27
CA ARG A 141 13.43 -4.12 0.40
C ARG A 141 14.89 -3.68 0.43
#